data_AF-A0A9C9N7B7-F1
#
_entry.id   AF-A0A9C9N7B7-F1
#
_cell.length_a   1.000
_cell.length_b   1.000
_cell.length_c   1.000
_cell.angle_alpha   90.00
_cell.angle_beta   90.00
_cell.angle_gamma   90.00
#
_symmetry.space_group_name_H-M   'P 1'
#
loop_
_entity.id
_entity.type
_entity.pdbx_description
1 polymer ?
#
loop_
_entity_poly.entity_id
_entity_poly.type
_entity_poly.pdbx_seq_one_letter_code
_entity_poly.pdbx_strand_id
1 'polypeptide(L)'
;MTSVACSSSNNLLIASTAVPIVHLHHILDNLPYCTQRLGSPQPPNRQVATWQFGLGGITWYSMEGNENEQERTMREIANDVKRWLANDEQIVLATVVWAEGPSPRPPGARMAVTGSGQMAGSVSGGCVEGTVFEQAQLVLAGGAPHRLRYGVTDESGWEAGLACGGVIEVYVEPLADVHCRLLEVLEAEETIALATRLDGRGHLLAWPDGRLEGDRSLAPLLTGLFPGPAAELRSTPGGDIFLQALPPPPTLVIVGAVHIAAPLVELAQTVGFHVRVVDARRAFANRERFPTADELIVAWPQDGLQADRLGPQHHVVILSHDPKFDLPALEIALRSRAAYIGLIGSRSTQAKRRAALREAGFTEAEMARIHGPVGLDLGGREPAEIALAILAEIVAVQHGRARERLIPPRPGDDRSRTLTE
;
A
#
# COMPACT_ATOMS: atom_id res chain seq x y z
N MET A 1 -10.49 -16.48 58.32
CA MET A 1 -11.03 -15.12 58.49
C MET A 1 -9.86 -14.16 58.48
N THR A 2 -9.90 -13.18 57.57
CA THR A 2 -9.19 -11.88 57.58
C THR A 2 -7.68 -11.84 57.85
N SER A 3 -6.90 -11.49 56.82
CA SER A 3 -5.45 -11.21 56.88
C SER A 3 -5.17 -9.70 56.72
N VAL A 4 -4.28 -9.15 57.55
CA VAL A 4 -3.57 -7.87 57.33
C VAL A 4 -2.23 -7.86 58.10
N ALA A 5 -1.19 -7.32 57.44
CA ALA A 5 0.05 -6.67 57.95
C ALA A 5 1.17 -7.53 58.59
N CYS A 6 2.46 -7.17 58.57
CA CYS A 6 3.30 -6.27 57.74
C CYS A 6 4.76 -6.40 58.25
N SER A 7 5.74 -6.30 57.33
CA SER A 7 7.08 -5.69 57.48
C SER A 7 8.32 -6.43 58.05
N SER A 8 9.44 -6.04 57.44
CA SER A 8 10.88 -6.07 57.83
C SER A 8 11.69 -7.33 57.51
N SER A 9 12.98 -7.34 57.13
CA SER A 9 13.98 -6.40 56.58
C SER A 9 15.29 -7.23 56.49
N ASN A 10 16.08 -7.16 55.39
CA ASN A 10 17.55 -7.03 55.42
C ASN A 10 18.23 -7.19 54.03
N ASN A 11 19.15 -6.27 53.77
CA ASN A 11 20.04 -6.11 52.61
C ASN A 11 21.23 -7.09 52.60
N LEU A 12 21.83 -7.35 51.43
CA LEU A 12 23.25 -7.03 51.14
C LEU A 12 23.61 -7.11 49.64
N LEU A 13 24.39 -6.13 49.17
CA LEU A 13 25.03 -5.94 47.86
C LEU A 13 26.51 -6.38 47.92
N ILE A 14 27.09 -6.96 46.86
CA ILE A 14 28.53 -6.82 46.45
C ILE A 14 28.68 -6.95 44.91
N ALA A 15 29.63 -6.21 44.34
CA ALA A 15 29.91 -5.95 42.92
C ALA A 15 31.21 -6.61 42.36
N SER A 16 31.51 -6.34 41.07
CA SER A 16 32.81 -6.44 40.33
C SER A 16 33.16 -7.83 39.73
N THR A 17 33.72 -8.06 38.53
CA THR A 17 34.79 -7.43 37.70
C THR A 17 34.70 -7.87 36.20
N ALA A 18 35.57 -7.32 35.33
CA ALA A 18 35.53 -7.32 33.85
C ALA A 18 36.65 -8.14 33.12
N VAL A 19 36.70 -7.97 31.78
CA VAL A 19 37.82 -8.09 30.76
C VAL A 19 38.12 -9.51 30.13
N PRO A 20 38.79 -9.64 28.92
CA PRO A 20 38.23 -10.12 27.63
C PRO A 20 39.19 -11.07 26.80
N ILE A 21 39.07 -11.07 25.44
CA ILE A 21 40.15 -11.14 24.40
C ILE A 21 40.33 -12.42 23.49
N VAL A 22 40.30 -12.15 22.17
CA VAL A 22 41.14 -12.62 21.02
C VAL A 22 40.79 -13.82 20.10
N HIS A 23 40.95 -13.49 18.80
CA HIS A 23 41.08 -14.26 17.54
C HIS A 23 41.81 -15.62 17.57
N LEU A 24 41.51 -16.49 16.60
CA LEU A 24 42.56 -17.08 15.75
C LEU A 24 42.05 -17.54 14.36
N HIS A 25 42.98 -17.47 13.41
CA HIS A 25 42.92 -17.62 11.95
C HIS A 25 42.86 -19.07 11.43
N HIS A 26 42.34 -19.22 10.18
CA HIS A 26 42.72 -20.10 9.06
C HIS A 26 43.45 -21.44 9.29
N ILE A 27 43.08 -22.50 8.52
CA ILE A 27 43.97 -23.22 7.56
C ILE A 27 43.33 -24.51 6.97
N LEU A 28 43.32 -24.54 5.62
CA LEU A 28 43.54 -25.62 4.63
C LEU A 28 42.50 -26.72 4.29
N ASP A 29 41.93 -26.53 3.10
CA ASP A 29 41.93 -27.42 1.91
C ASP A 29 42.69 -28.77 1.97
N ASN A 30 42.03 -29.84 1.49
CA ASN A 30 42.49 -30.66 0.35
C ASN A 30 41.55 -31.84 -0.01
N LEU A 31 40.92 -31.74 -1.21
CA LEU A 31 40.79 -32.72 -2.33
C LEU A 31 40.16 -34.13 -2.12
N PRO A 32 39.72 -34.88 -3.18
CA PRO A 32 39.73 -34.58 -4.63
C PRO A 32 38.41 -34.81 -5.41
N TYR A 33 38.44 -34.32 -6.64
CA TYR A 33 37.56 -34.56 -7.79
C TYR A 33 37.25 -36.04 -8.10
N CYS A 34 36.01 -36.32 -8.53
CA CYS A 34 35.74 -37.37 -9.52
C CYS A 34 34.53 -36.99 -10.39
N THR A 35 34.74 -36.93 -11.70
CA THR A 35 33.79 -36.54 -12.75
C THR A 35 33.01 -37.73 -13.28
N GLN A 36 31.68 -37.63 -13.38
CA GLN A 36 30.88 -38.34 -14.40
C GLN A 36 29.58 -37.57 -14.71
N ARG A 37 29.44 -37.15 -15.97
CA ARG A 37 28.22 -36.57 -16.56
C ARG A 37 27.35 -37.71 -17.09
N LEU A 38 26.05 -37.71 -16.76
CA LEU A 38 24.94 -38.19 -17.61
C LEU A 38 23.62 -37.61 -17.04
N GLY A 39 22.79 -36.99 -17.88
CA GLY A 39 21.36 -36.73 -17.59
C GLY A 39 20.92 -35.25 -17.52
N SER A 40 19.82 -34.96 -18.22
CA SER A 40 19.12 -33.70 -18.54
C SER A 40 18.61 -32.85 -17.36
N PRO A 41 18.21 -31.58 -17.58
CA PRO A 41 18.08 -30.57 -16.52
C PRO A 41 16.79 -30.67 -15.70
N GLN A 42 16.93 -30.72 -14.37
CA GLN A 42 15.90 -30.32 -13.42
C GLN A 42 16.03 -28.81 -13.12
N PRO A 43 14.92 -28.08 -12.86
CA PRO A 43 14.99 -26.70 -12.36
C PRO A 43 15.51 -26.69 -10.91
N PRO A 44 16.31 -25.69 -10.50
CA PRO A 44 16.93 -25.69 -9.17
C PRO A 44 15.93 -25.39 -8.06
N ASN A 45 16.08 -26.20 -7.01
CA ASN A 45 15.35 -26.25 -5.76
C ASN A 45 15.54 -24.97 -4.91
N ARG A 46 14.46 -24.42 -4.35
CA ARG A 46 14.50 -23.40 -3.29
C ARG A 46 15.01 -24.04 -2.00
N GLN A 47 16.05 -23.47 -1.38
CA GLN A 47 16.52 -23.91 -0.07
C GLN A 47 15.53 -23.46 1.02
N VAL A 48 15.02 -24.42 1.78
CA VAL A 48 14.29 -24.24 3.04
C VAL A 48 15.32 -24.26 4.17
N ALA A 49 15.37 -23.22 4.98
CA ALA A 49 16.15 -23.21 6.22
C ALA A 49 15.22 -23.53 7.40
N THR A 50 15.33 -24.74 7.94
CA THR A 50 14.65 -25.16 9.18
C THR A 50 15.59 -24.94 10.37
N TRP A 51 15.20 -24.09 11.31
CA TRP A 51 15.82 -24.02 12.63
C TRP A 51 14.91 -24.72 13.64
N GLN A 52 15.39 -25.83 14.22
CA GLN A 52 14.71 -26.54 15.30
C GLN A 52 15.21 -26.03 16.65
N PHE A 53 14.35 -25.35 17.40
CA PHE A 53 14.40 -25.33 18.86
C PHE A 53 13.05 -25.77 19.40
N GLY A 54 13.08 -26.73 20.32
CA GLY A 54 11.92 -27.51 20.75
C GLY A 54 10.92 -26.75 21.61
N LEU A 55 9.70 -27.31 21.59
CA LEU A 55 8.49 -27.05 22.39
C LEU A 55 7.53 -25.97 21.85
N GLY A 56 6.39 -26.45 21.32
CA GLY A 56 5.17 -25.67 21.08
C GLY A 56 4.99 -25.18 19.64
N GLY A 57 4.76 -26.08 18.68
CA GLY A 57 4.56 -25.72 17.28
C GLY A 57 3.21 -25.03 17.02
N ILE A 58 3.20 -23.70 17.01
CA ILE A 58 2.25 -22.91 16.23
C ILE A 58 2.89 -22.70 14.87
N THR A 59 2.35 -23.38 13.85
CA THR A 59 2.82 -23.23 12.47
C THR A 59 2.16 -22.00 11.87
N TRP A 60 2.90 -20.89 11.79
CA TRP A 60 2.50 -19.71 11.03
C TRP A 60 2.80 -19.97 9.55
N TYR A 61 1.77 -20.14 8.73
CA TYR A 61 1.89 -20.00 7.29
C TYR A 61 1.77 -18.51 6.93
N SER A 62 2.90 -17.82 6.86
CA SER A 62 2.98 -16.54 6.14
C SER A 62 3.19 -16.87 4.66
N MET A 63 2.10 -17.01 3.93
CA MET A 63 2.17 -16.96 2.47
C MET A 63 2.37 -15.49 2.10
N GLU A 64 3.53 -15.17 1.52
CA GLU A 64 3.81 -13.90 0.85
C GLU A 64 2.86 -13.73 -0.36
N GLY A 65 1.58 -13.51 -0.08
CA GLY A 65 0.66 -12.85 -0.99
C GLY A 65 1.06 -11.38 -1.04
N ASN A 66 1.11 -10.81 -2.24
CA ASN A 66 1.48 -9.43 -2.46
C ASN A 66 0.55 -8.51 -1.64
N GLU A 67 1.02 -8.03 -0.49
CA GLU A 67 0.24 -7.29 0.52
C GLU A 67 -0.37 -5.98 0.02
N ASN A 68 -0.10 -5.57 -1.22
CA ASN A 68 -0.26 -4.18 -1.65
C ASN A 68 -1.22 -3.96 -2.82
N GLU A 69 -2.06 -4.93 -3.20
CA GLU A 69 -3.10 -4.73 -4.24
C GLU A 69 -4.39 -4.07 -3.71
N GLN A 70 -4.35 -3.56 -2.47
CA GLN A 70 -5.50 -3.28 -1.58
C GLN A 70 -6.28 -1.97 -1.83
N GLU A 71 -6.01 -1.22 -2.89
CA GLU A 71 -6.52 0.17 -3.00
C GLU A 71 -7.94 0.30 -3.59
N ARG A 72 -8.67 -0.80 -3.71
CA ARG A 72 -10.01 -0.82 -4.32
C ARG A 72 -11.08 -1.22 -3.31
N THR A 73 -11.56 -0.18 -2.64
CA THR A 73 -12.25 -0.18 -1.35
C THR A 73 -13.70 0.31 -1.49
N MET A 74 -14.38 0.56 -0.35
CA MET A 74 -15.71 1.20 -0.29
C MET A 74 -15.84 2.47 -1.17
N ARG A 75 -14.74 3.14 -1.51
CA ARG A 75 -14.70 4.31 -2.41
C ARG A 75 -15.27 4.01 -3.80
N GLU A 76 -15.05 2.81 -4.35
CA GLU A 76 -15.51 2.46 -5.71
C GLU A 76 -17.04 2.45 -5.82
N ILE A 77 -17.72 2.04 -4.75
CA ILE A 77 -19.19 1.93 -4.70
C ILE A 77 -19.85 3.12 -4.00
N ALA A 78 -19.06 4.09 -3.51
CA ALA A 78 -19.55 5.14 -2.62
C ALA A 78 -20.65 6.01 -3.24
N ASN A 79 -20.49 6.38 -4.51
CA ASN A 79 -21.46 7.22 -5.22
C ASN A 79 -22.79 6.48 -5.45
N ASP A 80 -22.73 5.20 -5.85
CA ASP A 80 -23.91 4.38 -6.05
C ASP A 80 -24.66 4.13 -4.73
N VAL A 81 -23.94 3.76 -3.67
CA VAL A 81 -24.51 3.53 -2.34
C VAL A 81 -25.19 4.79 -1.80
N LYS A 82 -24.56 5.97 -1.92
CA LYS A 82 -25.18 7.24 -1.52
C LYS A 82 -26.44 7.56 -2.30
N ARG A 83 -26.43 7.35 -3.62
CA ARG A 83 -27.61 7.56 -4.47
C ARG A 83 -28.75 6.64 -4.05
N TRP A 84 -28.46 5.39 -3.72
CA TRP A 84 -29.45 4.42 -3.28
C TRP A 84 -29.99 4.71 -1.88
N LEU A 85 -29.11 5.10 -0.94
CA LEU A 85 -29.52 5.59 0.39
C LEU A 85 -30.46 6.79 0.28
N ALA A 86 -30.18 7.73 -0.63
CA ALA A 86 -31.04 8.89 -0.86
C ALA A 86 -32.42 8.53 -1.46
N ASN A 87 -32.57 7.31 -2.00
CA ASN A 87 -33.83 6.76 -2.51
C ASN A 87 -34.46 5.74 -1.55
N ASP A 88 -34.01 5.70 -0.28
CA ASP A 88 -34.49 4.79 0.76
C ASP A 88 -34.38 3.29 0.39
N GLU A 89 -33.39 2.93 -0.43
CA GLU A 89 -33.12 1.53 -0.79
C GLU A 89 -32.52 0.75 0.39
N GLN A 90 -32.98 -0.49 0.56
CA GLN A 90 -32.27 -1.46 1.40
C GLN A 90 -31.05 -1.98 0.63
N ILE A 91 -29.88 -1.97 1.27
CA ILE A 91 -28.61 -2.30 0.64
C ILE A 91 -27.93 -3.41 1.44
N VAL A 92 -27.35 -4.37 0.74
CA VAL A 92 -26.43 -5.37 1.28
C VAL A 92 -25.05 -5.17 0.67
N LEU A 93 -24.02 -5.32 1.50
CA LEU A 93 -22.62 -5.32 1.09
C LEU A 93 -22.09 -6.75 1.06
N ALA A 94 -21.37 -7.07 0.00
CA ALA A 94 -20.54 -8.26 -0.13
C ALA A 94 -19.07 -7.82 -0.19
N THR A 95 -18.25 -8.28 0.75
CA THR A 95 -16.85 -7.89 0.89
C THR A 95 -15.95 -9.11 0.74
N VAL A 96 -14.93 -9.06 -0.12
CA VAL A 96 -13.86 -10.08 -0.15
C VAL A 96 -13.08 -9.96 1.16
N VAL A 97 -13.16 -10.94 2.04
CA VAL A 97 -12.47 -10.92 3.35
C VAL A 97 -11.16 -11.69 3.33
N TRP A 98 -10.99 -12.59 2.35
CA TRP A 98 -9.79 -13.39 2.21
C TRP A 98 -9.64 -13.87 0.76
N ALA A 99 -8.40 -14.10 0.34
CA ALA A 99 -8.08 -14.63 -0.98
C ALA A 99 -6.81 -15.50 -0.92
N GLU A 100 -6.77 -16.55 -1.72
CA GLU A 100 -5.61 -17.42 -1.94
C GLU A 100 -5.38 -17.66 -3.44
N GLY A 101 -4.11 -17.67 -3.84
CA GLY A 101 -3.72 -17.81 -5.23
C GLY A 101 -4.05 -16.57 -6.08
N PRO A 102 -4.03 -16.70 -7.41
CA PRO A 102 -4.39 -15.61 -8.32
C PRO A 102 -5.87 -15.29 -8.12
N SER A 103 -6.18 -14.21 -7.40
CA SER A 103 -7.54 -13.70 -7.26
C SER A 103 -7.71 -12.45 -8.14
N PRO A 104 -8.84 -12.31 -8.86
CA PRO A 104 -9.09 -11.15 -9.70
C PRO A 104 -9.35 -9.88 -8.89
N ARG A 105 -9.72 -10.02 -7.60
CA ARG A 105 -9.99 -8.91 -6.69
C ARG A 105 -9.35 -9.18 -5.32
N PRO A 106 -8.72 -8.17 -4.70
CA PRO A 106 -8.04 -8.31 -3.41
C PRO A 106 -9.02 -8.35 -2.24
N PRO A 107 -8.59 -8.81 -1.05
CA PRO A 107 -9.30 -8.54 0.20
C PRO A 107 -9.63 -7.05 0.35
N GLY A 108 -10.86 -6.75 0.77
CA GLY A 108 -11.39 -5.40 0.89
C GLY A 108 -12.20 -4.91 -0.31
N ALA A 109 -12.14 -5.61 -1.45
CA ALA A 109 -13.00 -5.36 -2.60
C ALA A 109 -14.47 -5.59 -2.23
N ARG A 110 -15.35 -4.70 -2.70
CA ARG A 110 -16.77 -4.71 -2.35
C ARG A 110 -17.68 -4.74 -3.57
N MET A 111 -18.83 -5.36 -3.37
CA MET A 111 -20.01 -5.28 -4.22
C MET A 111 -21.19 -4.87 -3.33
N ALA A 112 -22.01 -3.94 -3.79
CA ALA A 112 -23.25 -3.54 -3.14
C ALA A 112 -24.44 -3.95 -3.98
N VAL A 113 -25.50 -4.42 -3.33
CA VAL A 113 -26.74 -4.92 -3.94
C VAL A 113 -27.94 -4.27 -3.25
N THR A 114 -28.94 -3.87 -4.03
CA THR A 114 -30.16 -3.21 -3.53
C THR A 114 -31.37 -4.15 -3.57
N GLY A 115 -32.38 -3.86 -2.74
CA GLY A 115 -33.68 -4.55 -2.77
C GLY A 115 -34.37 -4.49 -4.14
N SER A 116 -34.21 -3.40 -4.89
CA SER A 116 -34.74 -3.25 -6.25
C SER A 116 -33.95 -4.01 -7.33
N GLY A 117 -32.86 -4.68 -6.96
CA GLY A 117 -32.08 -5.54 -7.85
C GLY A 117 -30.98 -4.82 -8.64
N GLN A 118 -30.59 -3.62 -8.22
CA GLN A 118 -29.40 -2.94 -8.73
C GLN A 118 -28.13 -3.45 -8.03
N MET A 119 -26.99 -3.40 -8.72
CA MET A 119 -25.69 -3.76 -8.16
C MET A 119 -24.57 -2.80 -8.61
N ALA A 120 -23.54 -2.63 -7.78
CA ALA A 120 -22.37 -1.80 -8.03
C ALA A 120 -21.12 -2.42 -7.40
N GLY A 121 -19.95 -2.18 -7.99
CA GLY A 121 -18.70 -2.81 -7.58
C GLY A 121 -18.61 -4.27 -8.00
N SER A 122 -17.59 -4.97 -7.50
CA SER A 122 -17.29 -6.34 -7.89
C SER A 122 -16.34 -7.03 -6.92
N VAL A 123 -16.61 -8.31 -6.66
CA VAL A 123 -15.82 -9.20 -5.80
C VAL A 123 -14.96 -10.20 -6.58
N SER A 124 -15.20 -10.38 -7.89
CA SER A 124 -14.40 -11.28 -8.72
C SER A 124 -14.13 -10.82 -10.17
N GLY A 125 -14.70 -9.71 -10.60
CA GLY A 125 -14.58 -9.22 -11.98
C GLY A 125 -15.48 -9.93 -13.00
N GLY A 126 -16.46 -10.73 -12.56
CA GLY A 126 -17.51 -11.30 -13.42
C GLY A 126 -17.83 -12.78 -13.21
N CYS A 127 -17.04 -13.52 -12.41
CA CYS A 127 -17.21 -14.97 -12.26
C CYS A 127 -18.32 -15.37 -11.28
N VAL A 128 -18.41 -14.71 -10.13
CA VAL A 128 -19.32 -15.14 -9.03
C VAL A 128 -20.34 -14.07 -8.63
N GLU A 129 -20.37 -12.92 -9.31
CA GLU A 129 -21.27 -11.79 -9.03
C GLU A 129 -22.74 -12.21 -9.01
N GLY A 130 -23.17 -13.09 -9.92
CA GLY A 130 -24.56 -13.57 -9.96
C GLY A 130 -24.95 -14.34 -8.69
N THR A 131 -24.10 -15.27 -8.24
CA THR A 131 -24.34 -16.04 -7.01
C THR A 131 -24.26 -15.14 -5.78
N VAL A 132 -23.31 -14.22 -5.73
CA VAL A 132 -23.18 -13.25 -4.62
C VAL A 132 -24.40 -12.33 -4.57
N PHE A 133 -24.93 -11.91 -5.71
CA PHE A 133 -26.18 -11.17 -5.81
C PHE A 133 -27.35 -11.95 -5.21
N GLU A 134 -27.52 -13.22 -5.58
CA GLU A 134 -28.58 -14.08 -5.01
C GLU A 134 -28.47 -14.21 -3.49
N GLN A 135 -27.26 -14.40 -2.96
CA GLN A 135 -27.04 -14.45 -1.51
C GLN A 135 -27.32 -13.11 -0.82
N ALA A 136 -27.01 -11.99 -1.49
CA ALA A 136 -27.37 -10.67 -1.00
C ALA A 136 -28.90 -10.46 -0.95
N GLN A 137 -29.64 -10.94 -1.96
CA GLN A 137 -31.11 -10.92 -1.95
C GLN A 137 -31.68 -11.74 -0.79
N LEU A 138 -31.07 -12.87 -0.43
CA LEU A 138 -31.49 -13.65 0.75
C LEU A 138 -31.28 -12.90 2.05
N VAL A 139 -30.16 -12.18 2.20
CA VAL A 139 -29.90 -11.32 3.37
C VAL A 139 -30.91 -10.17 3.43
N LEU A 140 -31.23 -9.54 2.29
CA LEU A 140 -32.28 -8.51 2.19
C LEU A 140 -33.66 -9.05 2.59
N ALA A 141 -33.95 -10.32 2.31
CA ALA A 141 -35.19 -10.99 2.71
C ALA A 141 -35.22 -11.41 4.22
N GLY A 142 -34.25 -10.98 5.02
CA GLY A 142 -34.16 -11.29 6.45
C GLY A 142 -33.22 -12.44 6.82
N GLY A 143 -32.42 -12.93 5.86
CA GLY A 143 -31.35 -13.88 6.12
C GLY A 143 -30.24 -13.30 7.00
N ALA A 144 -29.58 -14.14 7.78
CA ALA A 144 -28.45 -13.72 8.61
C ALA A 144 -27.20 -13.40 7.76
N PRO A 145 -26.34 -12.47 8.21
CA PRO A 145 -25.02 -12.28 7.61
C PRO A 145 -24.22 -13.57 7.60
N HIS A 146 -23.50 -13.84 6.51
CA HIS A 146 -22.78 -15.11 6.35
C HIS A 146 -21.59 -14.99 5.39
N ARG A 147 -20.71 -16.00 5.45
CA ARG A 147 -19.54 -16.13 4.57
C ARG A 147 -19.80 -17.18 3.49
N LEU A 148 -19.24 -16.91 2.33
CA LEU A 148 -19.27 -17.79 1.17
C LEU A 148 -17.83 -17.98 0.70
N ARG A 149 -17.47 -19.20 0.34
CA ARG A 149 -16.15 -19.53 -0.21
C ARG A 149 -16.32 -19.98 -1.65
N TYR A 150 -15.59 -19.32 -2.54
CA TYR A 150 -15.61 -19.60 -3.98
C TYR A 150 -14.21 -20.04 -4.41
N GLY A 151 -14.12 -21.20 -5.06
CA GLY A 151 -12.85 -21.75 -5.55
C GLY A 151 -12.88 -22.05 -7.04
N VAL A 152 -11.94 -22.87 -7.49
CA VAL A 152 -11.88 -23.35 -8.87
C VAL A 152 -13.07 -24.27 -9.15
N THR A 153 -13.75 -24.05 -10.27
CA THR A 153 -14.76 -24.99 -10.75
C THR A 153 -14.10 -26.30 -11.18
N ASP A 154 -14.45 -27.42 -10.55
CA ASP A 154 -14.13 -28.75 -11.09
C ASP A 154 -14.91 -28.98 -12.41
N GLU A 155 -14.42 -29.91 -13.25
CA GLU A 155 -14.98 -30.30 -14.57
C GLU A 155 -16.48 -30.68 -14.57
N SER A 156 -17.13 -30.70 -13.39
CA SER A 156 -18.56 -30.93 -13.19
C SER A 156 -19.43 -29.68 -13.36
N GLY A 157 -18.90 -28.45 -13.24
CA GLY A 157 -19.53 -27.21 -13.73
C GLY A 157 -20.84 -26.72 -13.09
N TRP A 158 -21.27 -27.22 -11.92
CA TRP A 158 -22.54 -26.80 -11.29
C TRP A 158 -22.40 -25.77 -10.16
N GLU A 159 -21.19 -25.49 -9.66
CA GLU A 159 -20.94 -24.42 -8.69
C GLU A 159 -20.22 -23.24 -9.36
N ALA A 160 -20.63 -22.02 -9.05
CA ALA A 160 -19.96 -20.81 -9.55
C ALA A 160 -18.54 -20.76 -8.97
N GLY A 161 -17.53 -20.74 -9.84
CA GLY A 161 -16.13 -20.72 -9.44
C GLY A 161 -15.31 -19.72 -10.23
N LEU A 162 -14.08 -19.51 -9.79
CA LEU A 162 -13.18 -18.50 -10.31
C LEU A 162 -12.39 -19.03 -11.52
N ALA A 163 -12.48 -18.31 -12.64
CA ALA A 163 -11.76 -18.67 -13.88
C ALA A 163 -10.22 -18.54 -13.78
N CYS A 164 -9.73 -17.76 -12.82
CA CYS A 164 -8.31 -17.48 -12.60
C CYS A 164 -7.58 -18.56 -11.79
N GLY A 165 -8.29 -19.58 -11.28
CA GLY A 165 -7.69 -20.67 -10.50
C GLY A 165 -7.44 -20.34 -9.02
N GLY A 166 -7.87 -19.17 -8.53
CA GLY A 166 -7.76 -18.77 -7.12
C GLY A 166 -8.95 -19.19 -6.28
N VAL A 167 -8.90 -18.83 -5.00
CA VAL A 167 -9.99 -18.98 -4.03
C VAL A 167 -10.23 -17.64 -3.35
N ILE A 168 -11.50 -17.25 -3.18
CA ILE A 168 -11.89 -16.08 -2.38
C ILE A 168 -12.92 -16.48 -1.34
N GLU A 169 -12.93 -15.73 -0.24
CA GLU A 169 -14.04 -15.71 0.69
C GLU A 169 -14.72 -14.35 0.69
N VAL A 170 -16.06 -14.38 0.60
CA VAL A 170 -16.91 -13.19 0.54
C VAL A 170 -17.82 -13.20 1.75
N TYR A 171 -17.80 -12.12 2.53
CA TYR A 171 -18.74 -11.88 3.61
C TYR A 171 -19.89 -11.00 3.14
N VAL A 172 -21.13 -11.45 3.36
CA VAL A 172 -22.34 -10.77 2.93
C VAL A 172 -23.12 -10.30 4.15
N GLU A 173 -23.39 -9.00 4.23
CA GLU A 173 -24.06 -8.37 5.37
C GLU A 173 -24.91 -7.16 4.94
N PRO A 174 -25.99 -6.83 5.68
CA PRO A 174 -26.72 -5.58 5.47
C PRO A 174 -25.80 -4.37 5.61
N LEU A 175 -26.03 -3.35 4.78
CA LEU A 175 -25.51 -2.02 5.04
C LEU A 175 -26.04 -1.54 6.41
N ALA A 176 -25.17 -0.96 7.21
CA ALA A 176 -25.44 -0.55 8.58
C ALA A 176 -24.91 0.86 8.81
N ASP A 177 -25.30 1.49 9.92
CA ASP A 177 -24.93 2.88 10.24
C ASP A 177 -23.42 3.11 10.22
N VAL A 178 -22.62 2.11 10.63
CA VAL A 178 -21.16 2.14 10.58
C VAL A 178 -20.62 2.28 9.15
N HIS A 179 -21.29 1.69 8.16
CA HIS A 179 -20.94 1.80 6.75
C HIS A 179 -21.30 3.17 6.18
N CYS A 180 -22.44 3.72 6.58
CA CYS A 180 -22.82 5.10 6.25
C CYS A 180 -21.81 6.09 6.84
N ARG A 181 -21.44 5.89 8.11
CA ARG A 181 -20.43 6.70 8.78
C ARG A 181 -19.06 6.59 8.10
N LEU A 182 -18.67 5.38 7.68
CA LEU A 182 -17.45 5.18 6.90
C LEU A 182 -17.48 5.99 5.59
N LEU A 183 -18.60 6.03 4.87
CA LEU A 183 -18.72 6.81 3.64
C LEU A 183 -18.48 8.30 3.85
N GLU A 184 -19.00 8.87 4.95
CA GLU A 184 -18.77 10.29 5.31
C GLU A 184 -17.29 10.56 5.61
N VAL A 185 -16.62 9.66 6.34
CA VAL A 185 -15.20 9.79 6.70
C VAL A 185 -14.31 9.67 5.45
N LEU A 186 -14.67 8.80 4.52
CA LEU A 186 -13.96 8.67 3.25
C LEU A 186 -14.10 9.93 2.38
N GLU A 187 -15.24 10.61 2.40
CA GLU A 187 -15.42 11.93 1.73
C GLU A 187 -14.59 13.04 2.38
N ALA A 188 -14.42 12.99 3.70
CA ALA A 188 -13.57 13.93 4.42
C ALA A 188 -12.06 13.69 4.19
N GLU A 189 -11.71 12.68 3.39
CA GLU A 189 -10.32 12.28 3.11
C GLU A 189 -9.50 12.05 4.39
N GLU A 190 -10.14 11.49 5.42
CA GLU A 190 -9.46 11.05 6.64
C GLU A 190 -9.00 9.59 6.52
N THR A 191 -7.86 9.28 7.14
CA THR A 191 -7.46 7.88 7.34
C THR A 191 -8.38 7.25 8.39
N ILE A 192 -8.93 6.08 8.08
CA ILE A 192 -9.85 5.35 8.97
C ILE A 192 -9.59 3.85 8.90
N ALA A 193 -9.80 3.13 9.99
CA ALA A 193 -9.86 1.68 10.00
C ALA A 193 -11.26 1.16 10.32
N LEU A 194 -11.68 0.10 9.64
CA LEU A 194 -12.89 -0.67 9.92
C LEU A 194 -12.50 -2.08 10.37
N ALA A 195 -12.98 -2.49 11.53
CA ALA A 195 -13.02 -3.89 11.94
C ALA A 195 -14.44 -4.43 11.83
N THR A 196 -14.60 -5.60 11.22
CA THR A 196 -15.89 -6.29 11.06
C THR A 196 -15.81 -7.68 11.67
N ARG A 197 -16.72 -8.00 12.61
CA ARG A 197 -16.90 -9.37 13.07
C ARG A 197 -17.66 -10.18 12.02
N LEU A 198 -17.10 -11.30 11.57
CA LEU A 198 -17.71 -12.11 10.51
C LEU A 198 -18.85 -13.04 11.00
N ASP A 199 -19.44 -12.70 12.15
CA ASP A 199 -20.62 -13.33 12.75
C ASP A 199 -21.83 -12.39 12.79
N GLY A 200 -21.70 -11.19 12.23
CA GLY A 200 -22.75 -10.16 12.16
C GLY A 200 -22.98 -9.40 13.47
N ARG A 201 -22.12 -9.59 14.48
CA ARG A 201 -22.35 -9.07 15.85
C ARG A 201 -21.77 -7.69 16.11
N GLY A 202 -20.96 -7.13 15.21
CA GLY A 202 -20.47 -5.77 15.41
C GLY A 202 -19.34 -5.34 14.49
N HIS A 203 -19.17 -4.03 14.49
CA HIS A 203 -18.16 -3.30 13.73
C HIS A 203 -17.51 -2.25 14.60
N LEU A 204 -16.29 -1.85 14.26
CA LEU A 204 -15.59 -0.74 14.89
C LEU A 204 -14.92 0.13 13.82
N LEU A 205 -15.21 1.42 13.86
CA LEU A 205 -14.39 2.45 13.22
C LEU A 205 -13.36 2.97 14.21
N ALA A 206 -12.12 3.10 13.75
CA ALA A 206 -11.03 3.69 14.51
C ALA A 206 -10.27 4.72 13.66
N TRP A 207 -9.74 5.74 14.32
CA TRP A 207 -8.92 6.78 13.71
C TRP A 207 -7.49 6.74 14.27
N PRO A 208 -6.50 7.27 13.53
CA PRO A 208 -5.11 7.37 14.01
C PRO A 208 -4.94 8.18 15.31
N ASP A 209 -5.87 9.09 15.60
CA ASP A 209 -5.86 9.94 16.82
C ASP A 209 -6.44 9.24 18.06
N GLY A 210 -6.91 7.99 17.92
CA GLY A 210 -7.49 7.19 19.00
C GLY A 210 -9.00 7.32 19.17
N ARG A 211 -9.69 8.10 18.32
CA ARG A 211 -11.16 8.10 18.28
C ARG A 211 -11.67 6.70 17.87
N LEU A 212 -12.79 6.28 18.46
CA LEU A 212 -13.42 4.97 18.26
C LEU A 212 -14.94 5.10 18.20
N GLU A 213 -15.58 4.48 17.21
CA GLU A 213 -17.04 4.43 17.04
C GLU A 213 -17.50 2.98 16.74
N GLY A 214 -18.34 2.40 17.59
CA GLY A 214 -18.81 1.00 17.46
C GLY A 214 -18.34 0.07 18.59
N ASP A 215 -18.14 -1.21 18.28
CA ASP A 215 -17.72 -2.27 19.22
C ASP A 215 -16.27 -2.09 19.67
N ARG A 216 -16.08 -1.43 20.82
CA ARG A 216 -14.77 -1.14 21.40
C ARG A 216 -13.97 -2.38 21.79
N SER A 217 -14.59 -3.56 21.87
CA SER A 217 -13.85 -4.81 22.14
C SER A 217 -12.86 -5.16 21.02
N LEU A 218 -13.07 -4.63 19.81
CA LEU A 218 -12.21 -4.83 18.65
C LEU A 218 -10.99 -3.90 18.62
N ALA A 219 -10.97 -2.84 19.44
CA ALA A 219 -9.93 -1.82 19.41
C ALA A 219 -8.48 -2.36 19.54
N PRO A 220 -8.19 -3.36 20.40
CA PRO A 220 -6.84 -3.92 20.51
C PRO A 220 -6.32 -4.52 19.20
N LEU A 221 -7.22 -5.03 18.33
CA LEU A 221 -6.86 -5.69 17.08
C LEU A 221 -6.37 -4.69 16.01
N LEU A 222 -6.74 -3.42 16.12
CA LEU A 222 -6.39 -2.38 15.14
C LEU A 222 -4.98 -1.80 15.35
N THR A 223 -4.28 -2.25 16.39
CA THR A 223 -2.89 -1.83 16.66
C THR A 223 -1.99 -2.20 15.49
N GLY A 224 -1.28 -1.20 14.94
CA GLY A 224 -0.35 -1.38 13.82
C GLY A 224 -0.99 -1.38 12.43
N LEU A 225 -2.32 -1.25 12.32
CA LEU A 225 -3.01 -1.21 11.04
C LEU A 225 -2.85 0.15 10.32
N PHE A 226 -2.60 1.22 11.09
CA PHE A 226 -2.35 2.55 10.54
C PHE A 226 -0.90 2.74 10.08
N PRO A 227 -0.65 3.52 9.03
CA PRO A 227 -1.64 4.31 8.26
C PRO A 227 -2.42 3.52 7.19
N GLY A 228 -2.13 2.22 7.00
CA GLY A 228 -2.60 1.44 5.86
C GLY A 228 -1.86 1.79 4.56
N PRO A 229 -2.36 1.35 3.38
CA PRO A 229 -3.50 0.45 3.22
C PRO A 229 -3.22 -0.93 3.83
N ALA A 230 -4.23 -1.52 4.43
CA ALA A 230 -4.17 -2.88 4.97
C ALA A 230 -5.55 -3.52 4.86
N ALA A 231 -5.62 -4.78 4.44
CA ALA A 231 -6.83 -5.60 4.47
C ALA A 231 -6.47 -7.03 4.86
N GLU A 232 -6.87 -7.45 6.06
CA GLU A 232 -6.46 -8.74 6.61
C GLU A 232 -7.58 -9.43 7.39
N LEU A 233 -7.61 -10.75 7.30
CA LEU A 233 -8.45 -11.60 8.12
C LEU A 233 -7.65 -12.08 9.34
N ARG A 234 -8.15 -11.83 10.54
CA ARG A 234 -7.55 -12.31 11.79
C ARG A 234 -8.50 -13.24 12.53
N SER A 235 -8.06 -14.47 12.77
CA SER A 235 -8.77 -15.42 13.62
C SER A 235 -8.46 -15.15 15.10
N THR A 236 -9.52 -15.04 15.91
CA THR A 236 -9.41 -14.85 17.36
C THR A 236 -10.21 -15.93 18.08
N PRO A 237 -9.99 -16.16 19.39
CA PRO A 237 -10.86 -17.06 20.18
C PRO A 237 -12.33 -16.65 20.16
N GLY A 238 -12.62 -15.38 19.90
CA GLY A 238 -13.97 -14.84 19.77
C GLY A 238 -14.55 -14.93 18.36
N GLY A 239 -13.87 -15.55 17.39
CA GLY A 239 -14.26 -15.63 15.99
C GLY A 239 -13.35 -14.85 15.05
N ASP A 240 -13.66 -14.92 13.76
CA ASP A 240 -12.90 -14.27 12.70
C ASP A 240 -13.29 -12.80 12.56
N ILE A 241 -12.27 -11.94 12.46
CA ILE A 241 -12.41 -10.49 12.34
C ILE A 241 -11.71 -10.05 11.06
N PHE A 242 -12.43 -9.36 10.19
CA PHE A 242 -11.83 -8.69 9.04
C PHE A 242 -11.44 -7.26 9.42
N LEU A 243 -10.17 -6.91 9.21
CA LEU A 243 -9.61 -5.59 9.50
C LEU A 243 -9.25 -4.91 8.19
N GLN A 244 -9.61 -3.63 8.06
CA GLN A 244 -9.27 -2.84 6.90
C GLN A 244 -8.87 -1.42 7.30
N ALA A 245 -7.66 -0.97 6.94
CA ALA A 245 -7.27 0.43 6.99
C ALA A 245 -7.42 1.07 5.61
N LEU A 246 -8.09 2.21 5.59
CA LEU A 246 -8.51 2.95 4.42
C LEU A 246 -7.85 4.34 4.48
N PRO A 247 -6.69 4.54 3.83
CA PRO A 247 -6.10 5.86 3.71
C PRO A 247 -6.93 6.76 2.76
N PRO A 248 -6.62 8.07 2.72
CA PRO A 248 -7.06 8.96 1.67
C PRO A 248 -6.55 8.50 0.31
N PRO A 249 -7.18 8.91 -0.82
CA PRO A 249 -6.65 8.63 -2.15
C PRO A 249 -5.19 9.09 -2.27
N PRO A 250 -4.35 8.35 -3.03
CA PRO A 250 -2.97 8.77 -3.24
C PRO A 250 -2.96 10.13 -3.96
N THR A 251 -2.12 11.03 -3.48
CA THR A 251 -2.01 12.40 -4.03
C THR A 251 -0.71 12.57 -4.79
N LEU A 252 -0.78 12.94 -6.06
CA LEU A 252 0.37 13.32 -6.87
C LEU A 252 0.54 14.85 -6.83
N VAL A 253 1.64 15.30 -6.24
CA VAL A 253 2.04 16.71 -6.19
C VAL A 253 3.11 16.97 -7.24
N ILE A 254 2.77 17.73 -8.28
CA ILE A 254 3.65 18.07 -9.39
C ILE A 254 4.18 19.49 -9.19
N VAL A 255 5.49 19.62 -8.96
CA VAL A 255 6.16 20.92 -8.86
C VAL A 255 6.80 21.27 -10.20
N GLY A 256 6.30 22.32 -10.84
CA GLY A 256 6.69 22.75 -12.17
C GLY A 256 5.67 22.34 -13.23
N ALA A 257 4.88 23.31 -13.69
CA ALA A 257 3.85 23.16 -14.71
C ALA A 257 4.43 23.13 -16.13
N VAL A 258 5.51 22.37 -16.35
CA VAL A 258 6.18 22.23 -17.65
C VAL A 258 5.37 21.35 -18.61
N HIS A 259 5.89 21.07 -19.81
CA HIS A 259 5.18 20.31 -20.85
C HIS A 259 4.94 18.83 -20.48
N ILE A 260 5.79 18.22 -19.63
CA ILE A 260 5.60 16.85 -19.11
C ILE A 260 4.44 16.79 -18.10
N ALA A 261 4.13 17.88 -17.41
CA ALA A 261 3.13 17.88 -16.35
C ALA A 261 1.72 17.58 -16.87
N ALA A 262 1.35 18.07 -18.07
CA ALA A 262 0.01 17.89 -18.62
C ALA A 262 -0.37 16.42 -18.85
N PRO A 263 0.41 15.62 -19.62
CA PRO A 263 0.11 14.20 -19.76
C PRO A 263 0.24 13.42 -18.43
N LEU A 264 1.12 13.86 -17.51
CA LEU A 264 1.23 13.24 -16.20
C LEU A 264 -0.04 13.42 -15.36
N VAL A 265 -0.66 14.60 -15.41
CA VAL A 265 -1.95 14.87 -14.73
C VAL A 265 -3.04 13.92 -15.25
N GLU A 266 -3.21 13.83 -16.57
CA GLU A 266 -4.26 12.99 -17.19
C GLU A 266 -4.08 11.50 -16.85
N LEU A 267 -2.84 11.01 -16.95
CA LEU A 267 -2.52 9.61 -16.62
C LEU A 267 -2.74 9.33 -15.13
N ALA A 268 -2.29 10.22 -14.25
CA ALA A 268 -2.42 10.04 -12.81
C ALA A 268 -3.90 9.99 -12.37
N GLN A 269 -4.74 10.86 -12.95
CA GLN A 269 -6.18 10.85 -12.66
C GLN A 269 -6.87 9.60 -13.19
N THR A 270 -6.46 9.10 -14.35
CA THR A 270 -6.96 7.82 -14.89
C THR A 270 -6.67 6.65 -13.93
N VAL A 271 -5.52 6.69 -13.24
CA VAL A 271 -5.13 5.68 -12.24
C VAL A 271 -5.76 5.92 -10.86
N GLY A 272 -6.40 7.08 -10.64
CA GLY A 272 -7.13 7.40 -9.41
C GLY A 272 -6.37 8.29 -8.41
N PHE A 273 -5.31 8.98 -8.85
CA PHE A 273 -4.63 9.97 -8.02
C PHE A 273 -5.42 11.28 -7.94
N HIS A 274 -5.44 11.89 -6.76
CA HIS A 274 -5.72 13.32 -6.62
C HIS A 274 -4.49 14.11 -7.08
N VAL A 275 -4.63 15.08 -7.97
CA VAL A 275 -3.48 15.75 -8.60
C VAL A 275 -3.43 17.24 -8.24
N ARG A 276 -2.31 17.64 -7.63
CA ARG A 276 -1.99 19.03 -7.32
C ARG A 276 -0.83 19.51 -8.18
N VAL A 277 -0.99 20.63 -8.89
CA VAL A 277 0.08 21.25 -9.67
C VAL A 277 0.52 22.56 -9.01
N VAL A 278 1.82 22.70 -8.75
CA VAL A 278 2.42 23.87 -8.11
C VAL A 278 3.39 24.56 -9.08
N ASP A 279 3.13 25.82 -9.42
CA ASP A 279 4.06 26.65 -10.20
C ASP A 279 3.79 28.14 -9.96
N ALA A 280 4.83 28.92 -9.65
CA ALA A 280 4.71 30.37 -9.44
C ALA A 280 4.31 31.15 -10.71
N ARG A 281 4.49 30.55 -11.90
CA ARG A 281 4.22 31.20 -13.18
C ARG A 281 2.77 30.92 -13.58
N ARG A 282 1.90 31.92 -13.40
CA ARG A 282 0.48 31.87 -13.80
C ARG A 282 0.26 31.45 -15.26
N ALA A 283 1.13 31.87 -16.17
CA ALA A 283 1.06 31.48 -17.58
C ALA A 283 1.25 29.96 -17.79
N PHE A 284 1.94 29.29 -16.86
CA PHE A 284 2.17 27.86 -16.90
C PHE A 284 1.05 27.12 -16.15
N ALA A 285 0.77 27.47 -14.89
CA ALA A 285 -0.28 26.82 -14.09
C ALA A 285 -1.64 27.51 -14.28
N ASN A 286 -2.42 27.04 -15.26
CA ASN A 286 -3.77 27.53 -15.53
C ASN A 286 -4.70 26.41 -16.01
N ARG A 287 -6.02 26.68 -15.96
CA ARG A 287 -7.08 25.71 -16.30
C ARG A 287 -7.14 25.34 -17.78
N GLU A 288 -6.63 26.17 -18.68
CA GLU A 288 -6.58 25.83 -20.11
C GLU A 288 -5.58 24.70 -20.37
N ARG A 289 -4.43 24.73 -19.69
CA ARG A 289 -3.40 23.68 -19.79
C ARG A 289 -3.66 22.46 -18.91
N PHE A 290 -4.39 22.65 -17.81
CA PHE A 290 -4.68 21.63 -16.82
C PHE A 290 -6.18 21.63 -16.48
N PRO A 291 -7.04 21.24 -17.44
CA PRO A 291 -8.48 21.29 -17.24
C PRO A 291 -8.95 20.31 -16.18
N THR A 292 -8.27 19.17 -16.06
CA THR A 292 -8.70 18.09 -15.18
C THR A 292 -8.03 18.13 -13.80
N ALA A 293 -6.85 18.74 -13.64
CA ALA A 293 -6.13 18.79 -12.36
C ALA A 293 -7.02 19.23 -11.19
N ASP A 294 -6.98 18.52 -10.07
CA ASP A 294 -7.87 18.82 -8.93
C ASP A 294 -7.52 20.18 -8.30
N GLU A 295 -6.23 20.46 -8.13
CA GLU A 295 -5.74 21.72 -7.56
C GLU A 295 -4.64 22.36 -8.41
N LEU A 296 -4.76 23.67 -8.64
CA LEU A 296 -3.74 24.51 -9.27
C LEU A 296 -3.26 25.58 -8.28
N ILE A 297 -2.04 25.41 -7.78
CA ILE A 297 -1.43 26.29 -6.78
C ILE A 297 -0.42 27.20 -7.48
N VAL A 298 -0.84 28.44 -7.75
CA VAL A 298 0.01 29.46 -8.39
C VAL A 298 0.86 30.15 -7.33
N ALA A 299 1.93 29.48 -6.90
CA ALA A 299 2.83 29.97 -5.85
C ALA A 299 4.25 29.43 -6.03
N TRP A 300 5.22 30.06 -5.37
CA TRP A 300 6.55 29.46 -5.22
C TRP A 300 6.47 28.21 -4.35
N PRO A 301 7.36 27.21 -4.54
CA PRO A 301 7.28 25.96 -3.77
C PRO A 301 7.29 26.16 -2.25
N GLN A 302 8.07 27.11 -1.73
CA GLN A 302 8.10 27.44 -0.29
C GLN A 302 6.83 28.08 0.25
N ASP A 303 5.99 28.64 -0.62
CA ASP A 303 4.71 29.25 -0.24
C ASP A 303 3.54 28.28 -0.49
N GLY A 304 3.66 27.42 -1.49
CA GLY A 304 2.63 26.48 -1.92
C GLY A 304 2.71 25.09 -1.29
N LEU A 305 3.82 24.74 -0.63
CA LEU A 305 4.03 23.44 0.00
C LEU A 305 4.43 23.60 1.47
N GLN A 306 3.98 22.65 2.29
CA GLN A 306 4.31 22.56 3.71
C GLN A 306 4.63 21.11 4.05
N ALA A 307 5.77 20.87 4.71
CA ALA A 307 6.30 19.52 4.93
C ALA A 307 5.40 18.66 5.83
N ASP A 308 4.75 19.27 6.82
CA ASP A 308 3.78 18.65 7.73
C ASP A 308 2.46 18.26 7.05
N ARG A 309 2.16 18.85 5.89
CA ARG A 309 0.99 18.49 5.06
C ARG A 309 1.26 17.43 4.01
N LEU A 310 2.53 17.03 3.84
CA LEU A 310 2.95 15.98 2.91
C LEU A 310 3.16 14.67 3.69
N GLY A 311 2.06 13.92 3.83
CA GLY A 311 2.01 12.61 4.49
C GLY A 311 2.31 11.39 3.59
N PRO A 312 2.19 10.16 4.13
CA PRO A 312 2.49 8.92 3.41
C PRO A 312 1.67 8.67 2.14
N GLN A 313 0.52 9.31 1.95
CA GLN A 313 -0.28 9.23 0.73
C GLN A 313 0.26 10.11 -0.41
N HIS A 314 1.20 11.02 -0.13
CA HIS A 314 1.69 12.00 -1.09
C HIS A 314 2.91 11.50 -1.85
N HIS A 315 2.89 11.75 -3.16
CA HIS A 315 3.96 11.47 -4.10
C HIS A 315 4.36 12.79 -4.74
N VAL A 316 5.59 13.25 -4.49
CA VAL A 316 6.06 14.55 -4.98
C VAL A 316 6.94 14.34 -6.20
N VAL A 317 6.60 14.97 -7.32
CA VAL A 317 7.39 14.95 -8.55
C VAL A 317 7.81 16.37 -8.90
N ILE A 318 9.11 16.58 -8.97
CA ILE A 318 9.71 17.88 -9.27
C ILE A 318 10.15 17.85 -10.73
N LEU A 319 9.43 18.58 -11.58
CA LEU A 319 9.62 18.67 -13.03
C LEU A 319 10.31 19.98 -13.47
N SER A 320 10.79 20.78 -12.52
CA SER A 320 11.55 21.99 -12.83
C SER A 320 13.05 21.71 -12.99
N HIS A 321 13.70 22.49 -13.85
CA HIS A 321 15.16 22.54 -13.98
C HIS A 321 15.77 23.82 -13.39
N ASP A 322 14.94 24.72 -12.87
CA ASP A 322 15.36 25.97 -12.25
C ASP A 322 15.65 25.74 -10.74
N PRO A 323 16.88 26.01 -10.27
CA PRO A 323 17.25 25.94 -8.85
C PRO A 323 16.29 26.66 -7.90
N LYS A 324 15.65 27.74 -8.37
CA LYS A 324 14.70 28.53 -7.57
C LYS A 324 13.40 27.78 -7.28
N PHE A 325 13.10 26.74 -8.05
CA PHE A 325 11.95 25.87 -7.86
C PHE A 325 12.35 24.52 -7.27
N ASP A 326 13.35 23.87 -7.87
CA ASP A 326 13.64 22.47 -7.54
C ASP A 326 14.26 22.30 -6.15
N LEU A 327 15.18 23.18 -5.72
CA LEU A 327 15.82 23.08 -4.39
C LEU A 327 14.82 23.32 -3.25
N PRO A 328 14.02 24.41 -3.22
CA PRO A 328 13.03 24.58 -2.17
C PRO A 328 12.02 23.43 -2.11
N ALA A 329 11.59 22.91 -3.27
CA ALA A 329 10.69 21.76 -3.32
C ALA A 329 11.33 20.47 -2.78
N LEU A 330 12.59 20.19 -3.14
CA LEU A 330 13.34 19.05 -2.61
C LEU A 330 13.48 19.13 -1.10
N GLU A 331 13.83 20.30 -0.58
CA GLU A 331 14.01 20.50 0.85
C GLU A 331 12.73 20.24 1.64
N ILE A 332 11.59 20.74 1.15
CA ILE A 332 10.28 20.54 1.77
C ILE A 332 9.87 19.07 1.69
N ALA A 333 10.03 18.46 0.52
CA ALA A 333 9.68 17.05 0.32
C ALA A 333 10.53 16.12 1.19
N LEU A 334 11.84 16.37 1.31
CA LEU A 334 12.75 15.57 2.13
C LEU A 334 12.47 15.69 3.63
N ARG A 335 12.02 16.86 4.09
CA ARG A 335 11.58 17.05 5.49
C ARG A 335 10.19 16.47 5.76
N SER A 336 9.47 16.06 4.72
CA SER A 336 8.13 15.49 4.83
C SER A 336 8.12 13.96 4.95
N ARG A 337 6.92 13.41 5.13
CA ARG A 337 6.66 11.96 5.13
C ARG A 337 6.12 11.45 3.80
N ALA A 338 6.27 12.21 2.70
CA ALA A 338 5.89 11.77 1.36
C ALA A 338 6.50 10.39 1.03
N ALA A 339 5.67 9.49 0.50
CA ALA A 339 6.07 8.13 0.16
C ALA A 339 7.05 8.08 -1.03
N TYR A 340 7.00 9.09 -1.90
CA TYR A 340 7.83 9.16 -3.10
C TYR A 340 8.30 10.59 -3.37
N ILE A 341 9.57 10.74 -3.76
CA ILE A 341 10.17 12.03 -4.14
C ILE A 341 10.92 11.84 -5.46
N GLY A 342 10.27 12.18 -6.57
CA GLY A 342 10.81 12.15 -7.91
C GLY A 342 11.46 13.47 -8.31
N LEU A 343 12.64 13.42 -8.92
CA LEU A 343 13.32 14.59 -9.45
C LEU A 343 13.69 14.40 -10.91
N ILE A 344 13.22 15.28 -11.79
CA ILE A 344 13.64 15.31 -13.17
C ILE A 344 15.09 15.79 -13.31
N GLY A 345 15.76 15.34 -14.37
CA GLY A 345 17.06 15.86 -14.79
C GLY A 345 18.12 14.79 -14.95
N SER A 346 19.13 15.11 -15.75
CA SER A 346 20.28 14.25 -16.04
C SER A 346 21.05 13.89 -14.77
N ARG A 347 21.84 12.81 -14.82
CA ARG A 347 22.76 12.42 -13.73
C ARG A 347 23.65 13.58 -13.25
N SER A 348 24.09 14.44 -14.17
CA SER A 348 24.88 15.64 -13.83
C SER A 348 24.07 16.72 -13.11
N THR A 349 22.81 16.93 -13.48
CA THR A 349 21.90 17.85 -12.79
C THR A 349 21.61 17.35 -11.38
N GLN A 350 21.31 16.06 -11.25
CA GLN A 350 21.08 15.37 -9.98
C GLN A 350 22.28 15.53 -9.03
N ALA A 351 23.51 15.33 -9.53
CA ALA A 351 24.72 15.47 -8.72
C ALA A 351 24.87 16.89 -8.14
N LYS A 352 24.57 17.93 -8.94
CA LYS A 352 24.59 19.33 -8.49
C LYS A 352 23.55 19.60 -7.41
N ARG A 353 22.32 19.07 -7.56
CA ARG A 353 21.27 19.22 -6.56
C ARG A 353 21.60 18.52 -5.25
N ARG A 354 22.15 17.30 -5.33
CA ARG A 354 22.64 16.59 -4.13
C ARG A 354 23.78 17.34 -3.44
N ALA A 355 24.70 17.95 -4.18
CA ALA A 355 25.74 18.80 -3.59
C ALA A 355 25.15 20.00 -2.83
N ALA A 356 24.20 20.72 -3.44
CA ALA A 356 23.52 21.84 -2.78
C ALA A 356 22.72 21.39 -1.53
N LEU A 357 22.06 20.22 -1.58
CA LEU A 357 21.36 19.67 -0.43
C LEU A 357 22.31 19.28 0.71
N ARG A 358 23.51 18.77 0.41
CA ARG A 358 24.55 18.52 1.44
C ARG A 358 24.98 19.81 2.11
N GLU A 359 25.21 20.86 1.32
CA GLU A 359 25.55 22.18 1.84
C GLU A 359 24.43 22.75 2.72
N ALA A 360 23.18 22.43 2.40
CA ALA A 360 21.99 22.75 3.21
C ALA A 360 21.78 21.83 4.43
N GLY A 361 22.67 20.86 4.66
CA GLY A 361 22.67 20.00 5.86
C GLY A 361 21.91 18.68 5.74
N PHE A 362 21.45 18.30 4.55
CA PHE A 362 20.79 17.00 4.36
C PHE A 362 21.80 15.86 4.34
N THR A 363 21.46 14.77 5.03
CA THR A 363 22.25 13.55 5.10
C THR A 363 22.10 12.70 3.83
N GLU A 364 23.05 11.79 3.59
CA GLU A 364 22.93 10.81 2.50
C GLU A 364 21.69 9.93 2.66
N ALA A 365 21.32 9.58 3.89
CA ALA A 365 20.13 8.78 4.18
C ALA A 365 18.84 9.50 3.79
N GLU A 366 18.72 10.79 4.08
CA GLU A 366 17.57 11.59 3.64
C GLU A 366 17.54 11.70 2.12
N MET A 367 18.68 12.06 1.50
CA MET A 367 18.78 12.19 0.05
C MET A 367 18.60 10.87 -0.70
N ALA A 368 18.78 9.71 -0.06
CA ALA A 368 18.52 8.40 -0.66
C ALA A 368 17.04 8.22 -1.05
N ARG A 369 16.13 9.00 -0.45
CA ARG A 369 14.70 9.05 -0.82
C ARG A 369 14.44 9.70 -2.18
N ILE A 370 15.42 10.38 -2.80
CA ILE A 370 15.25 11.02 -4.10
C ILE A 370 15.39 10.00 -5.23
N HIS A 371 14.29 9.80 -5.96
CA HIS A 371 14.22 9.03 -7.19
C HIS A 371 14.61 9.92 -8.38
N GLY A 372 15.85 9.73 -8.85
CA GLY A 372 16.47 10.57 -9.86
C GLY A 372 17.45 9.81 -10.75
N PRO A 373 17.46 10.01 -12.09
CA PRO A 373 16.42 10.66 -12.89
C PRO A 373 15.06 10.00 -12.65
N VAL A 374 13.99 10.79 -12.55
CA VAL A 374 12.64 10.29 -12.27
C VAL A 374 12.11 9.38 -13.38
N GLY A 375 11.36 8.34 -13.01
CA GLY A 375 10.70 7.41 -13.92
C GLY A 375 11.54 6.18 -14.29
N LEU A 376 10.85 5.15 -14.78
CA LEU A 376 11.49 3.94 -15.31
C LEU A 376 12.20 4.21 -16.63
N ASP A 377 13.27 3.47 -16.92
CA ASP A 377 13.99 3.59 -18.21
C ASP A 377 13.23 2.86 -19.32
N LEU A 378 12.15 3.46 -19.82
CA LEU A 378 11.34 2.91 -20.92
C LEU A 378 11.91 3.25 -22.31
N GLY A 379 13.01 4.02 -22.37
CA GLY A 379 13.65 4.47 -23.61
C GLY A 379 12.97 5.65 -24.33
N GLY A 380 11.76 6.02 -23.90
CA GLY A 380 10.98 7.13 -24.44
C GLY A 380 11.60 8.51 -24.19
N ARG A 381 11.26 9.46 -25.05
CA ARG A 381 11.72 10.87 -24.99
C ARG A 381 10.59 11.86 -25.13
N GLU A 382 9.43 11.43 -25.60
CA GLU A 382 8.27 12.29 -25.71
C GLU A 382 7.69 12.61 -24.33
N PRO A 383 7.08 13.79 -24.12
CA PRO A 383 6.55 14.19 -22.81
C PRO A 383 5.56 13.19 -22.22
N ALA A 384 4.71 12.58 -23.05
CA ALA A 384 3.75 11.57 -22.64
C ALA A 384 4.43 10.24 -22.25
N GLU A 385 5.49 9.83 -22.95
CA GLU A 385 6.27 8.64 -22.60
C GLU A 385 7.03 8.82 -21.29
N ILE A 386 7.57 10.03 -21.07
CA ILE A 386 8.22 10.38 -19.80
C ILE A 386 7.19 10.40 -18.67
N ALA A 387 6.01 10.99 -18.89
CA ALA A 387 4.92 10.96 -17.91
C ALA A 387 4.50 9.53 -17.54
N LEU A 388 4.35 8.65 -18.54
CA LEU A 388 4.08 7.23 -18.33
C LEU A 388 5.19 6.55 -17.52
N ALA A 389 6.46 6.81 -17.84
CA ALA A 389 7.60 6.28 -17.10
C ALA A 389 7.62 6.72 -15.63
N ILE A 390 7.27 7.99 -15.36
CA ILE A 390 7.16 8.54 -14.00
C ILE A 390 6.04 7.84 -13.25
N LEU A 391 4.83 7.77 -13.83
CA LEU A 391 3.69 7.16 -13.16
C LEU A 391 3.90 5.66 -12.92
N ALA A 392 4.53 4.95 -13.88
CA ALA A 392 4.89 3.56 -13.70
C ALA A 392 5.88 3.34 -12.56
N GLU A 393 6.87 4.22 -12.37
CA GLU A 393 7.78 4.15 -11.22
C GLU A 393 7.05 4.41 -9.90
N ILE A 394 6.17 5.40 -9.86
CA ILE A 394 5.35 5.72 -8.68
C ILE A 394 4.50 4.52 -8.26
N VAL A 395 3.73 3.95 -9.19
CA VAL A 395 2.89 2.77 -8.94
C VAL A 395 3.74 1.59 -8.46
N ALA A 396 4.90 1.37 -9.07
CA ALA A 396 5.78 0.29 -8.65
C ALA A 396 6.30 0.46 -7.21
N VAL A 397 6.71 1.68 -6.84
CA VAL A 397 7.15 2.01 -5.47
C VAL A 397 5.98 1.88 -4.48
N GLN A 398 4.79 2.34 -4.84
CA GLN A 398 3.57 2.20 -4.05
C GLN A 398 3.27 0.72 -3.74
N HIS A 399 3.55 -0.19 -4.68
CA HIS A 399 3.42 -1.63 -4.49
C HIS A 399 4.67 -2.32 -3.92
N GLY A 400 5.60 -1.58 -3.31
CA GLY A 400 6.78 -2.13 -2.64
C GLY A 400 7.83 -2.75 -3.58
N ARG A 401 7.79 -2.43 -4.88
CA ARG A 401 8.80 -2.90 -5.82
C ARG A 401 10.04 -2.02 -5.74
N ALA A 402 11.16 -2.64 -5.39
CA ALA A 402 12.46 -1.98 -5.38
C ALA A 402 12.85 -1.51 -6.80
N ARG A 403 13.32 -0.26 -6.90
CA ARG A 403 13.72 0.38 -8.16
C ARG A 403 14.81 -0.39 -8.89
N GLU A 404 15.74 -0.98 -8.14
CA GLU A 404 16.88 -1.76 -8.65
C GLU A 404 16.45 -3.02 -9.42
N ARG A 405 15.23 -3.54 -9.15
CA ARG A 405 14.65 -4.66 -9.90
C ARG A 405 13.95 -4.22 -11.19
N LEU A 406 13.66 -2.93 -11.34
CA LEU A 406 12.90 -2.35 -12.45
C LEU A 406 13.79 -1.66 -13.49
N ILE A 407 14.97 -1.21 -13.09
CA ILE A 407 15.98 -0.61 -13.96
C ILE A 407 17.26 -1.44 -13.84
N PRO A 408 17.48 -2.47 -14.70
CA PRO A 408 18.77 -3.11 -14.74
C PRO A 408 19.85 -2.07 -15.10
N PRO A 409 21.06 -2.14 -14.53
CA PRO A 409 22.14 -1.25 -14.93
C PRO A 409 22.36 -1.38 -16.43
N ARG A 410 22.44 -0.24 -17.13
CA ARG A 410 22.73 -0.23 -18.57
C ARG A 410 24.08 -0.96 -18.80
N PRO A 411 24.21 -1.80 -19.83
CA PRO A 411 25.50 -2.38 -20.19
C PRO A 411 26.55 -1.27 -20.35
N GLY A 412 27.57 -1.28 -19.50
CA GLY A 412 28.64 -0.25 -19.46
C GLY A 412 28.75 0.57 -18.16
N ASP A 413 27.85 0.40 -17.18
CA ASP A 413 27.95 1.07 -15.86
C ASP A 413 28.87 0.33 -14.86
N ASP A 414 29.55 -0.75 -15.28
CA ASP A 414 30.57 -1.42 -14.48
C ASP A 414 31.90 -0.64 -14.53
N ARG A 415 32.14 0.16 -13.49
CA ARG A 415 33.43 0.84 -13.26
C ARG A 415 34.48 -0.07 -12.62
N SER A 416 34.41 -1.39 -12.79
CA SER A 416 35.49 -2.31 -12.39
C SER A 416 36.67 -2.36 -13.38
N ARG A 417 36.61 -1.66 -14.53
CA ARG A 417 37.78 -1.47 -15.42
C ARG A 417 38.58 -0.21 -15.05
N THR A 418 39.14 -0.19 -13.85
CA THR A 418 40.30 0.65 -13.56
C THR A 418 41.58 -0.07 -13.99
N LEU A 419 42.20 0.46 -15.04
CA LEU A 419 43.65 0.61 -15.24
C LEU A 419 44.53 -0.63 -14.96
N THR A 420 44.79 -1.40 -16.02
CA THR A 420 46.11 -2.00 -16.25
C THR A 420 46.64 -1.48 -17.57
N GLU A 421 47.42 -0.40 -17.50
CA GLU A 421 48.65 -0.20 -18.26
C GLU A 421 49.69 0.42 -17.33
#